data_AF-A0A1G0BGM8-F1
#
_entry.id   AF-A0A1G0BGM8-F1
#
_cell.length_a   1.000
_cell.length_b   1.000
_cell.length_c   1.000
_cell.angle_alpha   90.00
_cell.angle_beta   90.00
_cell.angle_gamma   90.00
#
_symmetry.space_group_name_H-M   'P 1'
#
loop_
_entity.id
_entity.type
_entity.pdbx_description
1 polymer ?
#
loop_
_entity_poly.entity_id
_entity_poly.type
_entity_poly.pdbx_seq_one_letter_code
_entity_poly.pdbx_strand_id
1 'polypeptide(L)'
;MSDHDKIYSTRFQDKVERSTVLMFIVTAIVLAVGGIVEIVPLFYLPNTAMNSKDGTFNRTVHKDGKGNVVSMDKIVWNPATSAHKTLEDWQPGDGVRPYKPLELAGRAIYIREGCYLCHSQMIRPFRDEKDRYGHYSIAEESMYDHTYQWGSKRTGPDLARVGGKYSDEWHRRHLKYPREVVPESVMPNYYWLEKMPVNVAETVQTLKVMTMMPFNPVSKTIYTDAYINDAKTQLEGKTDLDALIAYLQGMGNHIKFEEGVNYRD
;
A
#
# COMPACT_ATOMS: atom_id res chain seq x y z
N MET A 1 -0.78 7.12 63.58
CA MET A 1 -0.24 6.67 62.28
C MET A 1 -1.35 5.96 61.56
N SER A 2 -1.93 6.59 60.52
CA SER A 2 -3.01 5.99 59.73
C SER A 2 -2.46 4.79 58.95
N ASP A 3 -3.31 3.79 58.70
CA ASP A 3 -3.02 2.51 58.05
C ASP A 3 -2.58 2.62 56.56
N HIS A 4 -2.11 3.80 56.14
CA HIS A 4 -1.65 4.15 54.79
C HIS A 4 -0.17 3.79 54.54
N ASP A 5 0.59 3.35 55.55
CA ASP A 5 2.02 3.03 55.43
C ASP A 5 2.32 1.53 55.17
N LYS A 6 1.29 0.68 55.05
CA LYS A 6 1.48 -0.74 54.73
C LYS A 6 1.53 -0.94 53.22
N ILE A 7 2.72 -1.15 52.68
CA ILE A 7 2.91 -1.61 51.30
C ILE A 7 2.48 -3.08 51.24
N TYR A 8 1.29 -3.35 50.69
CA TYR A 8 0.79 -4.70 50.43
C TYR A 8 1.42 -5.27 49.16
N SER A 9 2.74 -5.50 49.21
CA SER A 9 3.46 -6.20 48.13
C SER A 9 3.10 -7.68 48.17
N THR A 10 2.70 -8.23 47.01
CA THR A 10 2.52 -9.68 46.91
C THR A 10 3.88 -10.37 46.94
N ARG A 11 3.92 -11.64 47.38
CA ARG A 11 5.17 -12.44 47.39
C ARG A 11 5.81 -12.54 45.99
N PHE A 12 5.03 -12.37 44.93
CA PHE A 12 5.55 -12.32 43.56
C PHE A 12 6.18 -10.97 43.23
N GLN A 13 5.47 -9.87 43.52
CA GLN A 13 5.97 -8.51 43.31
C GLN A 13 7.32 -8.27 44.02
N ASP A 14 7.43 -8.61 45.30
CA ASP A 14 8.69 -8.46 46.06
C ASP A 14 9.87 -9.23 45.44
N LYS A 15 9.61 -10.42 44.87
CA LYS A 15 10.65 -11.20 44.17
C LYS A 15 11.10 -10.54 42.86
N VAL A 16 10.15 -9.96 42.11
CA VAL A 16 10.42 -9.27 40.84
C VAL A 16 11.20 -7.98 41.09
N GLU A 17 10.81 -7.19 42.09
CA GLU A 17 11.47 -5.92 42.44
C GLU A 17 12.90 -6.10 42.95
N ARG A 18 13.23 -7.24 43.58
CA ARG A 18 14.58 -7.53 44.09
C ARG A 18 15.53 -8.14 43.06
N SER A 19 15.06 -8.47 41.86
CA SER A 19 15.88 -9.13 40.83
C SER A 19 15.75 -8.41 39.50
N THR A 20 16.83 -7.75 39.08
CA THR A 20 16.90 -7.05 37.78
C THR A 20 16.60 -7.97 36.61
N VAL A 21 17.07 -9.22 36.66
CA VAL A 21 16.81 -10.23 35.61
C VAL A 21 15.33 -10.59 35.57
N LEU A 22 14.70 -10.80 36.72
CA LEU A 22 13.28 -11.16 36.78
C LEU A 22 12.39 -9.99 36.33
N MET A 23 12.71 -8.76 36.73
CA MET A 23 12.04 -7.54 36.27
C MET A 23 12.12 -7.38 34.75
N PHE A 24 13.30 -7.61 34.16
CA PHE A 24 13.48 -7.55 32.71
C PHE A 24 12.63 -8.59 31.98
N ILE A 25 12.63 -9.85 32.44
CA ILE A 25 11.85 -10.93 31.81
C ILE A 25 10.35 -10.63 31.87
N VAL A 26 9.83 -10.24 33.05
CA VAL A 26 8.40 -9.92 33.20
C VAL A 26 8.01 -8.75 32.31
N THR A 27 8.82 -7.69 32.27
CA THR A 27 8.57 -6.52 31.40
C THR A 27 8.59 -6.92 29.93
N ALA A 28 9.55 -7.74 29.51
CA ALA A 28 9.64 -8.21 28.12
C ALA A 28 8.40 -9.03 27.72
N ILE A 29 7.91 -9.92 28.60
CA ILE A 29 6.70 -10.69 28.36
C ILE A 29 5.49 -9.77 28.22
N VAL A 30 5.30 -8.82 29.15
CA VAL A 30 4.15 -7.89 29.14
C VAL A 30 4.13 -7.05 27.85
N LEU A 31 5.29 -6.53 27.42
CA LEU A 31 5.40 -5.76 26.18
C LEU A 31 5.17 -6.63 24.92
N ALA A 32 5.58 -7.90 24.95
CA ALA A 32 5.44 -8.80 23.80
C ALA A 32 3.99 -9.22 23.53
N VAL A 33 3.13 -9.30 24.55
CA VAL A 33 1.74 -9.78 24.39
C VAL A 33 0.96 -8.94 23.37
N GLY A 34 1.08 -7.61 23.40
CA GLY A 34 0.38 -6.73 22.44
C GLY A 34 0.79 -7.02 20.99
N GLY A 35 2.11 -7.08 20.73
CA GLY A 35 2.62 -7.40 19.40
C GLY A 35 2.23 -8.81 18.92
N ILE A 36 2.22 -9.80 19.82
CA ILE A 36 1.81 -11.17 19.46
C ILE A 36 0.33 -11.21 19.10
N VAL A 37 -0.54 -10.56 19.87
CA VAL A 37 -2.00 -10.62 19.66
C VAL A 37 -2.43 -9.80 18.43
N GLU A 38 -1.77 -8.67 18.14
CA GLU A 38 -2.18 -7.79 17.05
C GLU A 38 -1.49 -8.11 15.72
N ILE A 39 -0.20 -8.48 15.71
CA ILE A 39 0.58 -8.63 14.48
C ILE A 39 0.55 -10.07 13.97
N VAL A 40 0.74 -11.07 14.85
CA VAL A 40 0.91 -12.47 14.42
C VAL A 40 -0.34 -12.99 13.68
N PRO A 41 -1.59 -12.74 14.14
CA PRO A 41 -2.78 -13.21 13.42
C PRO A 41 -2.90 -12.66 11.99
N LEU A 42 -2.40 -11.45 11.71
CA LEU A 42 -2.46 -10.85 10.37
C LEU A 42 -1.68 -11.65 9.31
N PHE A 43 -0.73 -12.50 9.70
CA PHE A 43 -0.05 -13.40 8.76
C PHE A 43 -0.91 -14.59 8.33
N TYR A 44 -1.97 -14.90 9.08
CA TYR A 44 -2.79 -16.10 8.90
C TYR A 44 -4.25 -15.80 8.60
N LEU A 45 -4.68 -14.54 8.77
CA LEU A 45 -6.03 -14.10 8.46
C LEU A 45 -6.21 -14.03 6.94
N PRO A 46 -7.31 -14.57 6.40
CA PRO A 46 -7.51 -14.61 4.96
C PRO A 46 -7.69 -13.23 4.35
N ASN A 47 -8.49 -12.37 4.99
CA ASN A 47 -8.82 -11.00 4.58
C ASN A 47 -7.65 -10.00 4.65
N THR A 48 -6.50 -10.42 5.16
CA THR A 48 -5.25 -9.69 5.00
C THR A 48 -4.45 -10.38 3.89
N ALA A 49 -4.19 -9.64 2.81
CA ALA A 49 -3.56 -10.13 1.58
C ALA A 49 -2.17 -10.81 1.73
N MET A 50 -1.68 -10.97 2.97
CA MET A 50 -0.43 -11.64 3.35
C MET A 50 -0.56 -13.18 3.47
N ASN A 51 -1.77 -13.75 3.40
CA ASN A 51 -2.03 -15.18 3.67
C ASN A 51 -1.88 -16.11 2.45
N SER A 52 -1.87 -15.59 1.22
CA SER A 52 -1.89 -16.44 0.03
C SER A 52 -0.48 -16.71 -0.50
N LYS A 53 0.04 -17.91 -0.19
CA LYS A 53 1.19 -18.49 -0.93
C LYS A 53 0.78 -19.09 -2.27
N ASP A 54 -0.52 -19.29 -2.49
CA ASP A 54 -1.10 -19.99 -3.63
C ASP A 54 -1.54 -19.05 -4.77
N GLY A 55 -1.33 -17.73 -4.65
CA GLY A 55 -1.57 -16.73 -5.70
C GLY A 55 -3.04 -16.57 -6.13
N THR A 56 -3.94 -17.41 -5.61
CA THR A 56 -5.37 -17.44 -5.90
C THR A 56 -6.19 -16.76 -4.81
N PHE A 57 -5.58 -16.48 -3.64
CA PHE A 57 -6.22 -15.84 -2.50
C PHE A 57 -7.57 -16.50 -2.13
N ASN A 58 -7.72 -17.80 -2.37
CA ASN A 58 -8.99 -18.56 -2.33
C ASN A 58 -9.69 -18.60 -0.95
N ARG A 59 -9.15 -17.94 0.07
CA ARG A 59 -9.75 -17.82 1.40
C ARG A 59 -10.32 -16.41 1.69
N THR A 60 -10.03 -15.40 0.89
CA THR A 60 -10.73 -14.10 0.94
C THR A 60 -12.07 -14.22 0.24
N VAL A 61 -13.15 -13.99 0.96
CA VAL A 61 -14.51 -14.19 0.46
C VAL A 61 -15.28 -12.90 0.68
N HIS A 62 -15.04 -11.91 -0.18
CA HIS A 62 -15.92 -10.75 -0.27
C HIS A 62 -17.33 -11.23 -0.61
N LYS A 63 -18.35 -10.64 0.00
CA LYS A 63 -19.75 -11.02 -0.23
C LYS A 63 -20.52 -9.87 -0.86
N ASP A 64 -21.36 -10.20 -1.84
CA ASP A 64 -22.33 -9.22 -2.35
C ASP A 64 -23.40 -8.90 -1.29
N GLY A 65 -24.22 -7.88 -1.53
CA GLY A 65 -25.33 -7.51 -0.66
C GLY A 65 -26.44 -8.58 -0.53
N LYS A 66 -26.34 -9.69 -1.28
CA LYS A 66 -27.22 -10.86 -1.21
C LYS A 66 -26.54 -12.06 -0.52
N GLY A 67 -25.29 -11.91 -0.08
CA GLY A 67 -24.50 -12.95 0.60
C GLY A 67 -23.75 -13.91 -0.33
N ASN A 68 -23.73 -13.69 -1.65
CA ASN A 68 -22.98 -14.52 -2.59
C ASN A 68 -21.49 -14.16 -2.57
N VAL A 69 -20.64 -15.16 -2.79
CA VAL A 69 -19.19 -14.98 -2.86
C VAL A 69 -18.79 -14.23 -4.13
N VAL A 70 -18.02 -13.17 -3.97
CA VAL A 70 -17.36 -12.45 -5.06
C VAL A 70 -16.05 -13.18 -5.40
N SER A 71 -15.87 -13.52 -6.67
CA SER A 71 -14.63 -14.14 -7.13
C SER A 71 -13.45 -13.18 -6.96
N MET A 72 -12.36 -13.68 -6.40
CA MET A 72 -11.13 -12.91 -6.19
C MET A 72 -10.47 -12.50 -7.50
N ASP A 73 -10.73 -13.20 -8.61
CA ASP A 73 -10.27 -12.81 -9.95
C ASP A 73 -10.82 -11.44 -10.41
N LYS A 74 -11.89 -10.92 -9.77
CA LYS A 74 -12.41 -9.56 -10.02
C LYS A 74 -11.65 -8.48 -9.24
N ILE A 75 -10.91 -8.88 -8.21
CA ILE A 75 -10.26 -7.98 -7.25
C ILE A 75 -8.76 -8.00 -7.43
N VAL A 76 -8.17 -9.18 -7.59
CA VAL A 76 -6.74 -9.39 -7.83
C VAL A 76 -6.56 -9.94 -9.21
N TRP A 77 -5.62 -9.35 -9.94
CA TRP A 77 -5.32 -9.76 -11.29
C TRP A 77 -4.66 -11.14 -11.29
N ASN A 78 -5.29 -12.06 -12.01
CA ASN A 78 -4.79 -13.41 -12.22
C ASN A 78 -4.59 -13.64 -13.74
N PRO A 79 -3.33 -13.77 -14.21
CA PRO A 79 -3.05 -14.03 -15.62
C PRO A 79 -3.73 -15.29 -16.17
N ALA A 80 -3.98 -16.31 -15.34
CA ALA A 80 -4.61 -17.55 -15.81
C ALA A 80 -6.06 -17.31 -16.27
N THR A 81 -6.80 -16.43 -15.58
CA THR A 81 -8.23 -16.20 -15.78
C THR A 81 -8.54 -14.90 -16.52
N SER A 82 -7.70 -13.87 -16.39
CA SER A 82 -7.90 -12.56 -17.01
C SER A 82 -7.82 -12.60 -18.54
N ALA A 83 -8.53 -11.70 -19.22
CA ALA A 83 -8.38 -11.50 -20.67
C ALA A 83 -6.98 -10.98 -21.02
N HIS A 84 -6.42 -10.12 -20.18
CA HIS A 84 -5.08 -9.55 -20.32
C HIS A 84 -4.08 -10.36 -19.50
N LYS A 85 -3.13 -11.00 -20.19
CA LYS A 85 -2.29 -12.09 -19.69
C LYS A 85 -0.93 -11.62 -19.17
N THR A 86 -0.54 -10.40 -19.49
CA THR A 86 0.74 -9.80 -19.13
C THR A 86 0.53 -8.48 -18.37
N LEU A 87 1.60 -7.91 -17.81
CA LEU A 87 1.49 -6.57 -17.23
C LEU A 87 1.29 -5.49 -18.29
N GLU A 88 1.73 -5.72 -19.54
CA GLU A 88 1.68 -4.69 -20.57
C GLU A 88 0.34 -4.56 -21.27
N ASP A 89 -0.40 -5.65 -21.41
CA ASP A 89 -1.77 -5.65 -21.92
C ASP A 89 -2.81 -5.33 -20.84
N TRP A 90 -2.45 -5.39 -19.55
CA TRP A 90 -3.34 -5.06 -18.43
C TRP A 90 -4.06 -3.71 -18.61
N GLN A 91 -5.36 -3.70 -18.29
CA GLN A 91 -6.23 -2.52 -18.36
C GLN A 91 -6.88 -2.19 -17.01
N PRO A 92 -7.26 -0.92 -16.77
CA PRO A 92 -8.02 -0.53 -15.60
C PRO A 92 -9.26 -1.41 -15.37
N GLY A 93 -9.32 -2.01 -14.19
CA GLY A 93 -10.41 -2.88 -13.77
C GLY A 93 -10.18 -4.38 -13.97
N ASP A 94 -9.02 -4.82 -14.45
CA ASP A 94 -8.64 -6.24 -14.55
C ASP A 94 -8.22 -6.85 -13.20
N GLY A 95 -8.19 -6.05 -12.13
CA GLY A 95 -7.76 -6.44 -10.80
C GLY A 95 -6.43 -5.80 -10.37
N VAL A 96 -6.16 -5.88 -9.07
CA VAL A 96 -4.93 -5.40 -8.43
C VAL A 96 -3.76 -6.25 -8.90
N ARG A 97 -2.69 -5.58 -9.31
CA ARG A 97 -1.49 -6.19 -9.88
C ARG A 97 -0.23 -5.55 -9.29
N PRO A 98 0.93 -6.21 -9.38
CA PRO A 98 2.20 -5.58 -9.05
C PRO A 98 2.48 -4.35 -9.92
N TYR A 99 3.30 -3.42 -9.43
CA TYR A 99 3.66 -2.19 -10.15
C TYR A 99 4.44 -2.44 -11.45
N LYS A 100 4.16 -1.68 -12.51
CA LYS A 100 5.06 -1.64 -13.67
C LYS A 100 6.39 -0.98 -13.29
N PRO A 101 7.51 -1.21 -14.00
CA PRO A 101 8.79 -0.61 -13.68
C PRO A 101 8.75 0.91 -13.49
N LEU A 102 8.06 1.63 -14.39
CA LEU A 102 7.95 3.09 -14.32
C LEU A 102 7.12 3.56 -13.12
N GLU A 103 6.06 2.82 -12.77
CA GLU A 103 5.24 3.11 -11.60
C GLU A 103 5.98 2.82 -10.30
N LEU A 104 6.79 1.76 -10.26
CA LEU A 104 7.60 1.41 -9.10
C LEU A 104 8.67 2.48 -8.85
N ALA A 105 9.30 2.98 -9.92
CA ALA A 105 10.18 4.14 -9.83
C ALA A 105 9.43 5.38 -9.32
N GLY A 106 8.23 5.64 -9.85
CA GLY A 106 7.37 6.73 -9.42
C GLY A 106 6.98 6.68 -7.94
N ARG A 107 6.72 5.47 -7.44
CA ARG A 107 6.46 5.20 -6.03
C ARG A 107 7.67 5.49 -5.16
N ALA A 108 8.87 5.12 -5.60
CA ALA A 108 10.11 5.46 -4.89
C ALA A 108 10.29 6.99 -4.79
N ILE A 109 9.97 7.72 -5.87
CA ILE A 109 9.99 9.19 -5.88
C ILE A 109 8.91 9.77 -4.96
N TYR A 110 7.68 9.24 -4.98
CA TYR A 110 6.62 9.64 -4.06
C TYR A 110 7.04 9.55 -2.59
N ILE A 111 7.77 8.48 -2.24
CA ILE A 111 8.33 8.28 -0.90
C ILE A 111 9.50 9.25 -0.64
N ARG A 112 10.43 9.38 -1.59
CA ARG A 112 11.59 10.28 -1.50
C ARG A 112 11.18 11.73 -1.25
N GLU A 113 10.16 12.19 -1.97
CA GLU A 113 9.64 13.55 -1.92
C GLU A 113 8.69 13.79 -0.73
N GLY A 114 8.40 12.77 0.07
CA GLY A 114 7.60 12.88 1.28
C GLY A 114 6.12 13.17 1.03
N CYS A 115 5.58 12.80 -0.15
CA CYS A 115 4.18 13.11 -0.50
C CYS A 115 3.17 12.56 0.52
N TYR A 116 3.51 11.42 1.16
CA TYR A 116 2.73 10.79 2.22
C TYR A 116 2.55 11.66 3.49
N LEU A 117 3.37 12.69 3.69
CA LEU A 117 3.22 13.63 4.81
C LEU A 117 2.00 14.55 4.65
N CYS A 118 1.51 14.72 3.42
CA CYS A 118 0.41 15.60 3.08
C CYS A 118 -0.79 14.85 2.49
N HIS A 119 -0.55 13.71 1.83
CA HIS A 119 -1.55 12.95 1.11
C HIS A 119 -1.68 11.55 1.66
N SER A 120 -2.91 11.15 1.98
CA SER A 120 -3.22 9.76 2.31
C SER A 120 -3.58 8.96 1.06
N GLN A 121 -3.37 7.65 1.14
CA GLN A 121 -3.87 6.68 0.18
C GLN A 121 -4.74 5.64 0.88
N MET A 122 -5.73 6.10 1.65
CA MET A 122 -6.66 5.21 2.35
C MET A 122 -7.99 5.93 2.58
N ILE A 123 -8.99 5.56 1.78
CA ILE A 123 -10.35 6.08 1.88
C ILE A 123 -11.10 5.29 2.95
N ARG A 124 -11.67 5.99 3.93
CA ARG A 124 -12.42 5.38 5.03
C ARG A 124 -13.86 5.05 4.61
N PRO A 125 -14.52 4.05 5.23
CA PRO A 125 -15.87 3.61 4.86
C PRO A 125 -16.97 4.55 5.42
N PHE A 126 -16.86 5.84 5.13
CA PHE A 126 -17.87 6.86 5.45
C PHE A 126 -18.48 7.41 4.17
N ARG A 127 -19.75 7.80 4.25
CA ARG A 127 -20.47 8.36 3.10
C ARG A 127 -19.79 9.62 2.52
N ASP A 128 -19.39 10.57 3.37
CA ASP A 128 -18.72 11.80 2.92
C ASP A 128 -17.37 11.51 2.23
N GLU A 129 -16.63 10.50 2.69
CA GLU A 129 -15.41 10.08 2.01
C GLU A 129 -15.69 9.39 0.67
N LYS A 130 -16.75 8.59 0.62
CA LYS A 130 -17.21 7.97 -0.61
C LYS A 130 -17.55 9.02 -1.67
N ASP A 131 -18.32 10.04 -1.29
CA ASP A 131 -18.76 11.08 -2.20
C ASP A 131 -17.59 11.95 -2.68
N ARG A 132 -16.54 12.12 -1.85
CA ARG A 132 -15.37 12.93 -2.20
C ARG A 132 -14.32 12.20 -3.03
N TYR A 133 -14.02 10.95 -2.68
CA TYR A 133 -12.86 10.21 -3.21
C TYR A 133 -13.24 8.94 -3.98
N GLY A 134 -14.45 8.41 -3.81
CA GLY A 134 -14.88 7.14 -4.38
C GLY A 134 -14.91 6.01 -3.36
N HIS A 135 -14.96 4.76 -3.82
CA HIS A 135 -15.10 3.59 -2.94
C HIS A 135 -14.06 3.57 -1.81
N TYR A 136 -14.40 3.04 -0.62
CA TYR A 136 -13.42 2.91 0.45
C TYR A 136 -12.26 1.99 0.03
N SER A 137 -11.08 2.20 0.60
CA SER A 137 -9.91 1.38 0.27
C SER A 137 -10.05 -0.02 0.88
N ILE A 138 -9.61 -1.04 0.15
CA ILE A 138 -9.63 -2.43 0.60
C ILE A 138 -8.20 -2.95 0.82
N ALA A 139 -8.03 -4.00 1.63
CA ALA A 139 -6.71 -4.49 2.01
C ALA A 139 -5.88 -4.97 0.81
N GLU A 140 -6.55 -5.50 -0.20
CA GLU A 140 -5.98 -6.02 -1.43
C GLU A 140 -5.24 -4.95 -2.22
N GLU A 141 -5.72 -3.70 -2.24
CA GLU A 141 -5.13 -2.60 -3.01
C GLU A 141 -3.70 -2.27 -2.55
N SER A 142 -3.35 -2.57 -1.30
CA SER A 142 -2.02 -2.33 -0.72
C SER A 142 -1.18 -3.59 -0.55
N MET A 143 -1.58 -4.73 -1.11
CA MET A 143 -0.86 -6.00 -0.92
C MET A 143 0.57 -6.01 -1.46
N TYR A 144 0.82 -5.21 -2.49
CA TYR A 144 2.14 -5.08 -3.12
C TYR A 144 2.94 -3.89 -2.57
N ASP A 145 2.40 -3.16 -1.59
CA ASP A 145 3.02 -1.97 -1.04
C ASP A 145 4.01 -2.26 0.07
N HIS A 146 5.30 -2.14 -0.27
CA HIS A 146 6.39 -2.22 0.69
C HIS A 146 7.20 -0.92 0.66
N THR A 147 7.08 -0.02 1.65
CA THR A 147 6.14 0.01 2.79
C THR A 147 4.78 0.60 2.40
N TYR A 148 3.71 0.24 3.11
CA TYR A 148 2.36 0.80 2.89
C TYR A 148 2.35 2.34 2.84
N GLN A 149 1.45 2.92 2.04
CA GLN A 149 1.35 4.38 1.82
C GLN A 149 0.05 4.98 2.38
N TRP A 150 -0.58 4.27 3.32
CA TRP A 150 -1.72 4.79 4.08
C TRP A 150 -1.25 6.03 4.85
N GLY A 151 -1.84 7.18 4.56
CA GLY A 151 -1.43 8.43 5.18
C GLY A 151 -1.96 8.58 6.59
N SER A 152 -1.22 9.30 7.42
CA SER A 152 -1.63 9.68 8.78
C SER A 152 -2.19 11.11 8.85
N LYS A 153 -2.06 11.89 7.78
CA LYS A 153 -2.48 13.29 7.68
C LYS A 153 -3.01 13.60 6.29
N ARG A 154 -3.92 14.59 6.21
CA ARG A 154 -4.45 15.16 4.96
C ARG A 154 -4.29 16.68 4.98
N THR A 155 -3.14 17.16 4.53
CA THR A 155 -2.96 18.57 4.16
C THR A 155 -3.50 18.81 2.75
N GLY A 156 -3.23 17.84 1.85
CA GLY A 156 -3.89 17.73 0.56
C GLY A 156 -4.93 16.62 0.55
N PRO A 157 -5.67 16.45 -0.56
CA PRO A 157 -6.70 15.41 -0.70
C PRO A 157 -6.12 13.99 -0.66
N ASP A 158 -6.97 13.00 -0.38
CA ASP A 158 -6.62 11.58 -0.52
C ASP A 158 -6.37 11.23 -2.00
N LEU A 159 -5.36 10.40 -2.26
CA LEU A 159 -4.90 10.02 -3.59
C LEU A 159 -5.21 8.56 -3.97
N ALA A 160 -5.84 7.78 -3.10
CA ALA A 160 -6.07 6.35 -3.32
C ALA A 160 -6.84 6.03 -4.61
N ARG A 161 -7.58 7.00 -5.17
CA ARG A 161 -8.35 6.88 -6.42
C ARG A 161 -8.16 8.08 -7.37
N VAL A 162 -6.93 8.55 -7.50
CA VAL A 162 -6.62 9.64 -8.44
C VAL A 162 -6.42 9.15 -9.88
N GLY A 163 -6.17 7.85 -10.09
CA GLY A 163 -5.94 7.27 -11.40
C GLY A 163 -7.07 7.57 -12.40
N GLY A 164 -6.74 8.20 -13.52
CA GLY A 164 -7.69 8.60 -14.56
C GLY A 164 -8.56 9.82 -14.23
N LYS A 165 -8.48 10.41 -13.04
CA LYS A 165 -9.28 11.60 -12.66
C LYS A 165 -8.76 12.89 -13.30
N TYR A 166 -7.44 12.97 -13.51
CA TYR A 166 -6.76 14.09 -14.15
C TYR A 166 -5.87 13.59 -15.29
N SER A 167 -5.64 14.43 -16.29
CA SER A 167 -4.72 14.10 -17.38
C SER A 167 -3.26 14.16 -16.93
N ASP A 168 -2.39 13.46 -17.65
CA ASP A 168 -0.95 13.51 -17.40
C ASP A 168 -0.41 14.94 -17.48
N GLU A 169 -0.93 15.74 -18.42
CA GLU A 169 -0.56 17.15 -18.55
C GLU A 169 -1.01 17.98 -17.36
N TRP A 170 -2.19 17.71 -16.79
CA TRP A 170 -2.61 18.34 -15.54
C TRP A 170 -1.65 17.98 -14.41
N HIS A 171 -1.26 16.70 -14.29
CA HIS A 171 -0.27 16.29 -13.29
C HIS A 171 1.09 16.95 -13.50
N ARG A 172 1.58 17.08 -14.74
CA ARG A 172 2.84 17.79 -15.05
C ARG A 172 2.79 19.23 -14.55
N ARG A 173 1.74 19.96 -14.91
CA ARG A 173 1.57 21.37 -14.50
C ARG A 173 1.40 21.49 -12.99
N HIS A 174 0.54 20.67 -12.39
CA HIS A 174 0.28 20.67 -10.96
C HIS A 174 1.54 20.34 -10.15
N LEU A 175 2.32 19.33 -10.53
CA LEU A 175 3.53 18.96 -9.79
C LEU A 175 4.61 20.03 -9.91
N LYS A 176 4.81 20.60 -11.10
CA LYS A 176 5.81 21.67 -11.31
C LYS A 176 5.46 22.91 -10.50
N TYR A 177 4.22 23.40 -10.65
CA TYR A 177 3.74 24.63 -10.02
C TYR A 177 2.26 24.48 -9.63
N PRO A 178 1.95 23.92 -8.45
CA PRO A 178 0.56 23.63 -8.10
C PRO A 178 -0.34 24.88 -8.04
N ARG A 179 0.23 26.05 -7.73
CA ARG A 179 -0.48 27.36 -7.75
C ARG A 179 -0.99 27.75 -9.14
N GLU A 180 -0.39 27.25 -10.22
CA GLU A 180 -0.82 27.61 -11.57
C GLU A 180 -2.18 26.99 -11.95
N VAL A 181 -2.52 25.86 -11.34
CA VAL A 181 -3.78 25.14 -11.59
C VAL A 181 -4.73 25.19 -10.40
N VAL A 182 -4.21 25.38 -9.19
CA VAL A 182 -4.96 25.54 -7.94
C VAL A 182 -4.33 26.69 -7.15
N PRO A 183 -4.77 27.95 -7.34
CA PRO A 183 -4.13 29.15 -6.77
C PRO A 183 -3.90 29.10 -5.26
N GLU A 184 -4.83 28.50 -4.52
CA GLU A 184 -4.82 28.34 -3.07
C GLU A 184 -4.03 27.13 -2.56
N SER A 185 -3.40 26.36 -3.46
CA SER A 185 -2.68 25.14 -3.07
C SER A 185 -1.49 25.45 -2.18
N VAL A 186 -1.33 24.67 -1.11
CA VAL A 186 -0.20 24.74 -0.16
C VAL A 186 0.90 23.71 -0.42
N MET A 187 0.74 22.83 -1.43
CA MET A 187 1.72 21.80 -1.82
C MET A 187 3.10 22.40 -2.17
N PRO A 188 4.25 21.75 -2.03
CA PRO A 188 5.50 22.29 -2.58
C PRO A 188 5.53 22.30 -4.12
N ASN A 189 6.40 23.10 -4.73
CA ASN A 189 6.70 23.00 -6.17
C ASN A 189 7.72 21.87 -6.38
N TYR A 190 7.59 21.05 -7.43
CA TYR A 190 8.49 19.94 -7.75
C TYR A 190 9.07 20.04 -9.18
N TYR A 191 9.40 21.25 -9.63
CA TYR A 191 9.87 21.51 -10.99
C TYR A 191 11.16 20.79 -11.38
N TRP A 192 11.97 20.32 -10.42
CA TRP A 192 13.21 19.59 -10.70
C TRP A 192 12.97 18.18 -11.23
N LEU A 193 11.82 17.56 -10.94
CA LEU A 193 11.51 16.19 -11.35
C LEU A 193 11.50 16.01 -12.88
N GLU A 194 11.22 17.08 -13.63
CA GLU A 194 11.27 17.09 -15.10
C GLU A 194 12.70 16.93 -15.65
N LYS A 195 13.72 17.23 -14.84
CA LYS A 195 15.13 17.21 -15.26
C LYS A 195 15.91 16.04 -14.68
N MET A 196 15.37 15.38 -13.64
CA MET A 196 16.02 14.26 -12.99
C MET A 196 15.70 12.96 -13.73
N PRO A 197 16.71 12.18 -14.16
CA PRO A 197 16.46 10.87 -14.73
C PRO A 197 16.09 9.86 -13.65
N VAL A 198 15.23 8.89 -14.00
CA VAL A 198 14.87 7.79 -13.11
C VAL A 198 16.11 6.98 -12.70
N ASN A 199 16.17 6.57 -11.43
CA ASN A 199 17.19 5.62 -10.97
C ASN A 199 16.87 4.20 -11.44
N VAL A 200 17.34 3.87 -12.65
CA VAL A 200 17.13 2.57 -13.30
C VAL A 200 17.73 1.43 -12.47
N ALA A 201 18.94 1.62 -11.94
CA ALA A 201 19.65 0.57 -11.20
C ALA A 201 18.89 0.18 -9.92
N GLU A 202 18.43 1.18 -9.17
CA GLU A 202 17.61 0.96 -7.97
C GLU A 202 16.27 0.31 -8.31
N THR A 203 15.59 0.76 -9.37
CA THR A 203 14.30 0.19 -9.76
C THR A 203 14.41 -1.28 -10.13
N VAL A 204 15.42 -1.65 -10.93
CA VAL A 204 15.71 -3.04 -11.28
C VAL A 204 16.03 -3.88 -10.04
N GLN A 205 16.80 -3.32 -9.09
CA GLN A 205 17.11 -4.01 -7.85
C GLN A 205 15.85 -4.21 -6.98
N THR A 206 14.98 -3.21 -6.91
CA THR A 206 13.71 -3.29 -6.17
C THR A 206 12.79 -4.36 -6.77
N LEU A 207 12.65 -4.44 -8.10
CA LEU A 207 11.90 -5.51 -8.76
C LEU A 207 12.41 -6.89 -8.35
N LYS A 208 13.74 -7.09 -8.30
CA LYS A 208 14.34 -8.36 -7.84
C LYS A 208 13.99 -8.64 -6.38
N VAL A 209 14.15 -7.65 -5.50
CA VAL A 209 13.88 -7.80 -4.06
C VAL A 209 12.39 -8.12 -3.80
N MET A 210 11.47 -7.50 -4.53
CA MET A 210 10.03 -7.79 -4.40
C MET A 210 9.71 -9.27 -4.66
N THR A 211 10.45 -9.94 -5.55
CA THR A 211 10.28 -11.39 -5.82
C THR A 211 10.91 -12.31 -4.77
N MET A 212 11.73 -11.77 -3.87
CA MET A 212 12.47 -12.53 -2.86
C MET A 212 11.99 -12.23 -1.43
N MET A 213 11.29 -11.12 -1.23
CA MET A 213 10.84 -10.67 0.07
C MET A 213 9.84 -11.69 0.66
N PRO A 214 10.08 -12.17 1.89
CA PRO A 214 9.11 -13.01 2.58
C PRO A 214 7.75 -12.30 2.66
N PHE A 215 6.66 -13.04 2.38
CA PHE A 215 5.28 -12.54 2.43
C PHE A 215 4.89 -11.51 1.38
N ASN A 216 5.78 -11.13 0.45
CA ASN A 216 5.38 -10.36 -0.72
C ASN A 216 4.73 -11.31 -1.75
N PRO A 217 3.48 -11.06 -2.18
CA PRO A 217 2.77 -11.96 -3.10
C PRO A 217 3.22 -11.83 -4.57
N VAL A 218 4.23 -11.02 -4.89
CA VAL A 218 4.78 -10.94 -6.26
C VAL A 218 5.45 -12.25 -6.67
N SER A 219 4.81 -12.96 -7.60
CA SER A 219 5.35 -14.19 -8.18
C SER A 219 6.44 -13.91 -9.23
N LYS A 220 7.46 -14.79 -9.27
CA LYS A 220 8.46 -14.87 -10.36
C LYS A 220 7.84 -15.18 -11.73
N THR A 221 6.61 -15.69 -11.77
CA THR A 221 5.86 -15.87 -13.02
C THR A 221 5.39 -14.53 -13.61
N ILE A 222 5.27 -13.48 -12.79
CA ILE A 222 4.92 -12.12 -13.23
C ILE A 222 6.20 -11.31 -13.45
N TYR A 223 7.03 -11.16 -12.41
CA TYR A 223 8.35 -10.54 -12.54
C TYR A 223 9.39 -11.59 -12.93
N THR A 224 9.32 -12.00 -14.19
CA THR A 224 10.32 -12.88 -14.79
C THR A 224 11.66 -12.19 -14.89
N ASP A 225 12.76 -12.95 -14.94
CA ASP A 225 14.09 -12.35 -15.09
C ASP A 225 14.23 -11.62 -16.43
N ALA A 226 13.50 -12.05 -17.47
CA ALA A 226 13.39 -11.34 -18.74
C ALA A 226 12.72 -9.96 -18.57
N TYR A 227 11.59 -9.90 -17.85
CA TYR A 227 10.88 -8.64 -17.56
C TYR A 227 11.73 -7.67 -16.74
N ILE A 228 12.44 -8.18 -15.72
CA ILE A 228 13.34 -7.38 -14.89
C ILE A 228 14.52 -6.84 -15.71
N ASN A 229 15.04 -7.61 -16.66
CA ASN A 229 16.12 -7.16 -17.53
C ASN A 229 15.63 -6.10 -18.55
N ASP A 230 14.42 -6.27 -19.07
CA ASP A 230 13.77 -5.35 -20.00
C ASP A 230 13.38 -4.01 -19.35
N ALA A 231 13.14 -3.99 -18.02
CA ALA A 231 12.86 -2.78 -17.27
C ALA A 231 13.90 -1.67 -17.49
N LYS A 232 15.16 -2.01 -17.81
CA LYS A 232 16.19 -1.01 -18.16
C LYS A 232 15.80 -0.20 -19.39
N THR A 233 15.32 -0.87 -20.42
CA THR A 233 14.90 -0.26 -21.68
C THR A 233 13.61 0.53 -21.49
N GLN A 234 12.67 0.04 -20.69
CA GLN A 234 11.41 0.75 -20.40
C GLN A 234 11.62 2.08 -19.67
N LEU A 235 12.66 2.17 -18.84
CA LEU A 235 12.99 3.34 -18.03
C LEU A 235 13.96 4.30 -18.73
N GLU A 236 14.54 3.91 -19.88
CA GLU A 236 15.52 4.72 -20.58
C GLU A 236 14.91 6.05 -21.04
N GLY A 237 15.60 7.16 -20.74
CA GLY A 237 15.14 8.51 -21.06
C GLY A 237 13.93 9.00 -20.26
N LYS A 238 13.41 8.22 -19.30
CA LYS A 238 12.29 8.65 -18.44
C LYS A 238 12.79 9.55 -17.32
N THR A 239 12.00 10.59 -17.04
CA THR A 239 12.25 11.52 -15.94
C THR A 239 11.53 11.07 -14.68
N ASP A 240 11.97 11.57 -13.53
CA ASP A 240 11.29 11.36 -12.26
C ASP A 240 9.83 11.86 -12.32
N LEU A 241 9.57 12.93 -13.08
CA LEU A 241 8.21 13.43 -13.28
C LEU A 241 7.35 12.43 -14.06
N ASP A 242 7.90 11.81 -15.11
CA ASP A 242 7.17 10.77 -15.87
C ASP A 242 6.84 9.56 -14.99
N ALA A 243 7.81 9.15 -14.16
CA ALA A 243 7.64 8.04 -13.24
C ALA A 243 6.58 8.32 -12.18
N LEU A 244 6.65 9.49 -11.54
CA LEU A 244 5.67 9.90 -10.54
C LEU A 244 4.26 9.98 -11.13
N ILE A 245 4.11 10.50 -12.35
CA ILE A 245 2.81 10.54 -13.03
C ILE A 245 2.30 9.14 -13.31
N ALA A 246 3.14 8.22 -13.81
CA ALA A 246 2.76 6.84 -14.04
C ALA A 246 2.24 6.18 -12.74
N TYR A 247 2.93 6.40 -11.62
CA TYR A 247 2.47 5.93 -10.31
C TYR A 247 1.13 6.53 -9.89
N LEU A 248 0.95 7.84 -10.05
CA LEU A 248 -0.33 8.51 -9.74
C LEU A 248 -1.48 7.97 -10.60
N GLN A 249 -1.23 7.73 -11.89
CA GLN A 249 -2.23 7.20 -12.81
C GLN A 249 -2.61 5.75 -12.52
N GLY A 250 -1.71 4.97 -11.92
CA GLY A 250 -1.99 3.60 -11.48
C GLY A 250 -2.89 3.50 -10.25
N MET A 251 -3.08 4.57 -9.47
CA MET A 251 -3.76 4.46 -8.18
C MET A 251 -5.27 4.32 -8.28
N GLY A 252 -5.79 3.23 -7.70
CA GLY A 252 -7.22 3.04 -7.42
C GLY A 252 -8.11 2.78 -8.63
N ASN A 253 -7.52 2.52 -9.79
CA ASN A 253 -8.22 2.14 -11.02
C ASN A 253 -8.19 0.63 -11.30
N HIS A 254 -7.63 -0.15 -10.36
CA HIS A 254 -7.45 -1.59 -10.51
C HIS A 254 -8.75 -2.39 -10.47
N ILE A 255 -9.74 -1.93 -9.70
CA ILE A 255 -10.97 -2.68 -9.41
C ILE A 255 -12.18 -1.89 -9.91
N LYS A 256 -13.10 -2.58 -10.59
CA LYS A 256 -14.43 -2.04 -10.89
C LYS A 256 -15.39 -2.39 -9.75
N PHE A 257 -15.56 -1.45 -8.83
CA PHE A 257 -16.47 -1.65 -7.69
C PHE A 257 -17.93 -1.69 -8.16
N GLU A 258 -18.63 -2.75 -7.75
CA GLU A 258 -20.05 -2.93 -8.02
C GLU A 258 -20.87 -2.34 -6.85
N GLU A 259 -21.95 -1.63 -7.18
CA GLU A 259 -22.81 -1.05 -6.16
C GLU A 259 -23.57 -2.15 -5.40
N GLY A 260 -23.58 -2.06 -4.07
CA GLY A 260 -24.24 -3.03 -3.20
C GLY A 260 -23.40 -4.26 -2.84
N VAL A 261 -22.15 -4.35 -3.30
CA VAL A 261 -21.19 -5.37 -2.84
C VAL A 261 -20.47 -4.88 -1.57
N ASN A 262 -20.33 -5.76 -0.58
CA ASN A 262 -19.57 -5.48 0.62
C ASN A 262 -18.16 -6.06 0.48
N TYR A 263 -17.18 -5.16 0.32
CA TYR A 263 -15.77 -5.49 0.19
C TYR A 263 -14.99 -5.44 1.52
N ARG A 264 -15.68 -5.51 2.66
CA ARG A 264 -15.07 -5.41 4.00
C ARG A 264 -14.92 -6.76 4.70
N ASP A 265 -15.80 -7.72 4.38
CA ASP A 265 -15.97 -8.98 5.09
C ASP A 265 -15.35 -10.16 4.33
#